data_AF-A0A2D4JIL2-F1
#
_entry.id   AF-A0A2D4JIL2-F1
#
_cell.length_a   1.000
_cell.length_b   1.000
_cell.length_c   1.000
_cell.angle_alpha   90.00
_cell.angle_beta   90.00
_cell.angle_gamma   90.00
#
_symmetry.space_group_name_H-M   'P 1'
#
loop_
_entity.id
_entity.type
_entity.pdbx_description
1 polymer ?
#
loop_
_entity_poly.entity_id
_entity_poly.type
_entity_poly.pdbx_seq_one_letter_code
_entity_poly.pdbx_strand_id
1 'polypeptide(L)'
;MAPTVLADVKEWEPIMQEEVLAPILPILIVNDMEEAIHFINCRDRPLAVYAFSCDNKIVNEVLNRTSSGGFCGNDTLLQVSLITLPFGGIGCSGIGKYHGKFTFDTFTHFRGCLLRYIGLEAINRIRYPPYNDNNLKIAVASIEVRRSMCTLL
;
A
#
# COMPACT_ATOMS: atom_id res chain seq x y z
N MET A 1 -10.53 12.55 31.82
CA MET A 1 -9.61 11.42 32.08
C MET A 1 -8.19 11.91 31.90
N ALA A 2 -7.25 11.44 32.71
CA ALA A 2 -5.82 11.79 32.59
C ALA A 2 -5.09 10.80 31.66
N PRO A 3 -3.95 11.19 31.04
CA PRO A 3 -3.08 10.27 30.31
C PRO A 3 -2.67 9.08 31.19
N THR A 4 -2.92 7.87 30.71
CA THR A 4 -2.71 6.63 31.48
C THR A 4 -1.85 5.65 30.69
N VAL A 5 -0.85 5.07 31.33
CA VAL A 5 0.00 4.01 30.75
C VAL A 5 -0.27 2.71 31.48
N LEU A 6 -0.50 1.63 30.74
CA LEU A 6 -0.66 0.28 31.28
C LEU A 6 0.56 -0.55 30.88
N ALA A 7 1.37 -0.93 31.86
CA ALA A 7 2.54 -1.78 31.64
C ALA A 7 2.17 -3.27 31.71
N ASP A 8 2.94 -4.11 31.03
CA ASP A 8 2.87 -5.58 31.07
C ASP A 8 1.51 -6.19 30.69
N VAL A 9 0.76 -5.50 29.82
CA VAL A 9 -0.55 -6.00 29.35
C VAL A 9 -0.39 -7.33 28.60
N LYS A 10 -1.41 -8.19 28.70
CA LYS A 10 -1.47 -9.44 27.93
C LYS A 10 -2.32 -9.29 26.69
N GLU A 11 -1.99 -10.08 25.66
CA GLU A 11 -2.63 -9.96 24.35
C GLU A 11 -4.14 -10.18 24.39
N TRP A 12 -4.61 -11.06 25.29
CA TRP A 12 -6.03 -11.42 25.44
C TRP A 12 -6.82 -10.44 26.32
N GLU A 13 -6.17 -9.43 26.89
CA GLU A 13 -6.88 -8.44 27.70
C GLU A 13 -7.80 -7.57 26.83
N PRO A 14 -8.99 -7.17 27.32
CA PRO A 14 -9.96 -6.40 26.53
C PRO A 14 -9.39 -5.12 25.90
N ILE A 15 -8.43 -4.48 26.58
CA ILE A 15 -7.77 -3.25 26.09
C ILE A 15 -6.98 -3.48 24.79
N MET A 16 -6.62 -4.72 24.47
CA MET A 16 -5.87 -5.11 23.26
C MET A 16 -6.76 -5.72 22.16
N GLN A 17 -8.07 -5.88 22.41
CA GLN A 17 -9.02 -6.49 21.47
C GLN A 17 -9.75 -5.47 20.60
N GLU A 18 -9.85 -4.23 21.05
CA GLU A 18 -10.57 -3.16 20.38
C GLU A 18 -9.71 -1.90 20.25
N GLU A 19 -10.12 -0.99 19.37
CA GLU A 19 -9.47 0.30 19.23
C GLU A 19 -9.72 1.15 20.49
N VAL A 20 -8.64 1.54 21.18
CA VAL A 20 -8.73 2.20 22.49
C VAL A 20 -9.46 3.55 22.42
N LEU A 21 -9.21 4.37 21.38
CA LEU A 21 -9.80 5.70 21.15
C LEU A 21 -9.88 6.61 22.40
N ALA A 22 -8.95 6.43 23.32
CA ALA A 22 -8.93 7.04 24.65
C ALA A 22 -7.48 7.35 25.05
N PRO A 23 -7.23 8.20 26.07
CA PRO A 23 -5.89 8.57 26.51
C PRO A 23 -5.23 7.46 27.36
N ILE A 24 -5.27 6.22 26.86
CA ILE A 24 -4.71 5.02 27.48
C ILE A 24 -3.71 4.39 26.51
N LEU A 25 -2.49 4.14 26.98
CA LEU A 25 -1.42 3.53 26.19
C LEU A 25 -1.01 2.17 26.80
N PRO A 26 -1.47 1.05 26.23
CA PRO A 26 -1.02 -0.27 26.67
C PRO A 26 0.39 -0.60 26.12
N ILE A 27 1.23 -1.20 26.96
CA ILE A 27 2.59 -1.65 26.63
C ILE A 27 2.64 -3.17 26.73
N LEU A 28 2.73 -3.84 25.58
CA LEU A 28 3.00 -5.26 25.48
C LEU A 28 4.50 -5.47 25.31
N ILE A 29 5.10 -6.33 26.15
CA ILE A 29 6.50 -6.74 26.02
C ILE A 29 6.56 -7.96 25.12
N VAL A 30 7.43 -7.90 24.12
CA VAL A 30 7.77 -9.00 23.21
C VAL A 30 9.27 -9.32 23.34
N ASN A 31 9.65 -10.55 23.04
CA ASN A 31 11.03 -11.03 23.20
C ASN A 31 11.95 -10.49 22.09
N ASP A 32 11.43 -10.43 20.87
CA ASP A 32 12.20 -10.01 19.69
C ASP A 32 11.32 -9.37 18.61
N MET A 33 11.97 -8.97 17.51
CA MET A 33 11.31 -8.32 16.38
C MET A 33 10.41 -9.27 15.59
N GLU A 34 10.71 -10.57 15.57
CA GLU A 34 9.91 -11.57 14.87
C GLU A 34 8.55 -11.70 15.55
N GLU A 35 8.53 -11.78 16.88
CA GLU A 35 7.31 -11.80 17.69
C GLU A 35 6.50 -10.52 17.50
N ALA A 36 7.15 -9.35 17.47
CA ALA A 36 6.48 -8.07 17.21
C ALA A 36 5.80 -8.04 15.83
N ILE A 37 6.50 -8.49 14.79
CA ILE A 37 5.98 -8.51 13.41
C ILE A 37 4.84 -9.54 13.29
N HIS A 38 5.00 -10.71 13.91
CA HIS A 38 3.96 -11.72 13.96
C HIS A 38 2.69 -11.20 14.64
N PHE A 39 2.86 -10.55 15.79
CA PHE A 39 1.79 -9.92 16.56
C PHE A 39 0.99 -8.90 15.73
N ILE A 40 1.69 -8.05 14.95
CA ILE A 40 1.05 -7.07 14.06
C ILE A 40 0.30 -7.79 12.92
N ASN A 41 0.93 -8.76 12.28
CA ASN A 41 0.39 -9.43 11.09
C ASN A 41 -0.77 -10.40 11.39
N CYS A 42 -0.90 -10.89 12.62
CA CYS A 42 -2.03 -11.70 13.06
C CYS A 42 -3.32 -10.89 13.28
N ARG A 43 -3.27 -9.57 13.18
CA ARG A 43 -4.40 -8.66 13.34
C ARG A 43 -4.78 -8.00 12.03
N ASP A 44 -5.92 -7.35 12.06
CA ASP A 44 -6.38 -6.51 10.96
C ASP A 44 -5.37 -5.40 10.65
N ARG A 45 -5.18 -5.14 9.36
CA ARG A 45 -4.20 -4.17 8.86
C ARG A 45 -4.50 -2.77 9.40
N PRO A 46 -3.62 -2.19 10.23
CA PRO A 46 -3.88 -0.92 10.88
C PRO A 46 -3.73 0.25 9.91
N LEU A 47 -4.30 1.39 10.28
CA LEU A 47 -4.14 2.63 9.52
C LEU A 47 -2.68 3.11 9.53
N ALA A 48 -1.98 2.96 10.65
CA ALA A 48 -0.60 3.39 10.80
C ALA A 48 0.23 2.38 11.59
N VAL A 49 1.49 2.21 11.19
CA VAL A 49 2.53 1.52 11.98
C VAL A 49 3.66 2.51 12.26
N TYR A 50 4.14 2.49 13.49
CA TYR A 50 5.26 3.32 13.94
C TYR A 50 6.40 2.42 14.42
N ALA A 51 7.62 2.72 13.99
CA ALA A 51 8.81 1.98 14.41
C ALA A 51 9.87 2.95 14.94
N PHE A 52 10.35 2.71 16.16
CA PHE A 52 11.39 3.53 16.79
C PHE A 52 12.67 2.71 16.93
N SER A 53 13.74 3.13 16.27
CA SER A 53 15.07 2.52 16.38
C SER A 53 16.16 3.44 15.81
N CYS A 54 17.35 3.38 16.39
CA CYS A 54 18.55 4.00 15.83
C CYS A 54 19.16 3.17 14.69
N ASP A 55 18.79 1.88 14.56
CA ASP A 55 19.23 1.03 13.46
C ASP A 55 18.19 1.03 12.33
N ASN A 56 18.56 1.62 11.20
CA ASN A 56 17.73 1.67 10.01
C ASN A 56 17.37 0.28 9.47
N LYS A 57 18.17 -0.77 9.74
CA LYS A 57 17.83 -2.14 9.34
C LYS A 57 16.57 -2.61 10.04
N ILE A 58 16.42 -2.30 11.34
CA ILE A 58 15.24 -2.67 12.14
C ILE A 58 14.01 -1.91 11.62
N VAL A 59 14.13 -0.61 11.38
CA VAL A 59 13.02 0.20 10.84
C VAL A 59 12.57 -0.32 9.47
N ASN A 60 13.52 -0.62 8.58
CA ASN A 60 13.23 -1.18 7.26
C ASN A 60 12.66 -2.60 7.33
N GLU A 61 13.08 -3.39 8.32
CA GLU A 61 12.53 -4.73 8.52
C GLU A 61 11.04 -4.66 8.88
N VAL A 62 10.66 -3.80 9.83
CA VAL A 62 9.24 -3.59 10.18
C VAL A 62 8.44 -3.09 8.98
N LEU A 63 8.98 -2.10 8.25
CA LEU A 63 8.34 -1.57 7.04
C LEU A 63 8.08 -2.65 5.97
N ASN A 64 9.08 -3.49 5.70
CA ASN A 64 9.00 -4.48 4.62
C ASN A 64 8.17 -5.71 5.00
N ARG A 65 8.02 -5.99 6.30
CA ARG A 65 7.38 -7.21 6.80
C ARG A 65 6.00 -6.98 7.41
N THR A 66 5.51 -5.75 7.42
CA THR A 66 4.15 -5.40 7.86
C THR A 66 3.38 -4.69 6.75
N SER A 67 2.05 -4.59 6.89
CA SER A 67 1.20 -3.88 5.93
C SER A 67 0.23 -2.98 6.67
N SER A 68 0.23 -1.70 6.31
CA SER A 68 -0.56 -0.65 6.94
C SER A 68 -0.91 0.44 5.92
N GLY A 69 -1.81 1.35 6.31
CA GLY A 69 -2.15 2.51 5.48
C GLY A 69 -0.99 3.50 5.33
N GLY A 70 -0.25 3.74 6.41
CA GLY A 70 0.94 4.59 6.44
C GLY A 70 1.97 4.10 7.45
N PHE A 71 3.22 4.46 7.21
CA PHE A 71 4.34 4.09 8.07
C PHE A 71 5.20 5.31 8.41
N CYS A 72 5.56 5.46 9.69
CA CYS A 72 6.51 6.48 10.12
C CYS A 72 7.55 5.88 11.05
N GLY A 73 8.81 6.08 10.70
CA GLY A 73 9.94 5.71 11.53
C GLY A 73 10.36 6.88 12.41
N ASN A 74 10.63 6.61 13.69
CA ASN A 74 11.15 7.55 14.67
C ASN A 74 10.27 8.79 14.95
N ASP A 75 9.01 8.77 14.55
CA ASP A 75 8.01 9.77 14.90
C ASP A 75 6.59 9.18 14.84
N THR A 76 5.59 9.94 15.29
CA THR A 76 4.17 9.60 15.16
C THR A 76 3.42 10.76 14.51
N LEU A 77 2.30 10.47 13.84
CA LEU A 77 1.37 11.45 13.24
C LEU A 77 1.92 12.37 12.13
N LEU A 78 3.23 12.64 12.05
CA LEU A 78 3.80 13.59 11.09
C LEU A 78 3.52 13.21 9.63
N GLN A 79 3.43 11.91 9.31
CA GLN A 79 3.06 11.43 7.98
C GLN A 79 1.72 12.01 7.48
N VAL A 80 0.80 12.34 8.39
CA VAL A 80 -0.50 12.96 8.06
C VAL A 80 -0.35 14.44 7.69
N SER A 81 0.65 15.12 8.23
CA SER A 81 0.87 16.55 7.93
C SER A 81 1.42 16.80 6.52
N LEU A 82 2.00 15.77 5.89
CA LEU A 82 2.70 15.91 4.62
C LEU A 82 1.76 15.72 3.44
N ILE A 83 1.37 16.82 2.80
CA ILE A 83 0.41 16.84 1.68
C ILE A 83 0.85 16.07 0.42
N THR A 84 2.15 15.76 0.30
CA THR A 84 2.72 14.98 -0.80
C THR A 84 2.67 13.47 -0.55
N LEU A 85 2.31 13.04 0.66
CA LEU A 85 2.07 11.63 0.95
C LEU A 85 0.58 11.31 0.85
N PRO A 86 0.21 10.17 0.25
CA PRO A 86 -1.15 9.71 0.28
C PRO A 86 -1.51 9.27 1.70
N PHE A 87 -2.65 9.72 2.20
CA PHE A 87 -3.21 9.25 3.46
C PHE A 87 -4.48 8.44 3.20
N GLY A 88 -4.51 7.21 3.72
CA GLY A 88 -5.59 6.26 3.52
C GLY A 88 -5.29 4.92 4.16
N GLY A 89 -6.32 4.12 4.40
CA GLY A 89 -6.21 2.78 4.97
C GLY A 89 -6.05 1.68 3.92
N ILE A 90 -5.87 0.45 4.42
CA ILE A 90 -5.87 -0.78 3.61
C ILE A 90 -6.61 -1.89 4.37
N GLY A 91 -7.54 -2.58 3.69
CA GLY A 91 -8.35 -3.63 4.33
C GLY A 91 -9.31 -3.03 5.35
N CYS A 92 -9.30 -3.55 6.59
CA CYS A 92 -10.21 -3.11 7.65
C CYS A 92 -9.98 -1.65 8.09
N SER A 93 -8.79 -1.09 7.86
CA SER A 93 -8.51 0.33 8.14
C SER A 93 -9.03 1.30 7.07
N GLY A 94 -9.51 0.81 5.93
CA GLY A 94 -10.14 1.63 4.89
C GLY A 94 -9.72 1.29 3.46
N ILE A 95 -10.34 1.98 2.50
CA ILE A 95 -10.07 1.85 1.07
C ILE A 95 -9.95 3.26 0.46
N GLY A 96 -8.97 3.42 -0.43
CA GLY A 96 -8.71 4.69 -1.11
C GLY A 96 -7.70 5.54 -0.35
N LYS A 97 -7.44 6.74 -0.87
CA LYS A 97 -6.43 7.66 -0.36
C LYS A 97 -6.77 9.10 -0.75
N TYR A 98 -6.31 10.05 0.05
CA TYR A 98 -6.42 11.47 -0.24
C TYR A 98 -5.16 12.21 0.25
N HIS A 99 -5.23 13.54 0.33
CA HIS A 99 -4.18 14.56 0.48
C HIS A 99 -3.64 15.12 -0.83
N GLY A 100 -3.48 16.45 -0.85
CA GLY A 100 -2.91 17.19 -1.97
C GLY A 100 -3.48 16.74 -3.33
N LYS A 101 -2.59 16.28 -4.21
CA LYS A 101 -2.95 15.75 -5.53
C LYS A 101 -3.83 14.49 -5.44
N PHE A 102 -3.63 13.63 -4.45
CA PHE A 102 -4.42 12.40 -4.30
C PHE A 102 -5.90 12.71 -4.00
N THR A 103 -6.20 13.80 -3.28
CA THR A 103 -7.58 14.27 -3.13
C THR A 103 -8.19 14.60 -4.49
N PHE A 104 -7.48 15.36 -5.32
CA PHE A 104 -7.94 15.70 -6.67
C PHE A 104 -8.16 14.43 -7.50
N ASP A 105 -7.18 13.51 -7.50
CA ASP A 105 -7.28 12.26 -8.24
C ASP A 105 -8.47 11.39 -7.79
N THR A 106 -8.72 11.32 -6.48
CA THR A 106 -9.84 10.53 -5.91
C THR A 106 -11.21 11.07 -6.30
N PHE A 107 -11.35 12.39 -6.45
CA PHE A 107 -12.61 13.01 -6.87
C PHE A 107 -12.67 13.35 -8.37
N THR A 108 -11.68 12.88 -9.15
CA THR A 108 -11.61 13.13 -10.59
C THR A 108 -11.78 11.84 -11.39
N HIS A 109 -12.66 11.88 -12.39
CA HIS A 109 -12.78 10.79 -13.36
C HIS A 109 -11.72 10.93 -14.47
N PHE A 110 -10.75 10.02 -14.50
CA PHE A 110 -9.73 9.96 -15.56
C PHE A 110 -10.31 9.37 -16.85
N ARG A 111 -10.77 10.25 -17.75
CA ARG A 111 -11.33 9.84 -19.05
C ARG A 111 -10.23 9.42 -20.02
N GLY A 112 -10.16 8.13 -20.33
CA GLY A 112 -9.32 7.60 -21.40
C GLY A 112 -9.81 8.06 -22.78
N CYS A 113 -8.92 8.69 -23.56
CA CYS A 113 -9.21 9.18 -24.90
C CYS A 113 -8.13 8.67 -25.87
N LEU A 114 -8.55 8.07 -26.98
CA LEU A 114 -7.67 7.64 -28.07
C LEU A 114 -8.13 8.29 -29.37
N LEU A 115 -7.26 9.09 -29.99
CA LEU A 115 -7.47 9.61 -31.33
C LEU A 115 -6.52 8.89 -32.28
N ARG A 116 -7.07 8.14 -33.24
CA ARG A 116 -6.27 7.46 -34.27
C ARG A 116 -6.21 8.29 -35.53
N TYR A 117 -5.02 8.37 -36.13
CA TYR A 117 -4.86 8.86 -37.48
C TYR A 117 -5.51 7.87 -38.47
N ILE A 118 -6.14 8.39 -39.52
CA ILE A 118 -6.90 7.59 -40.51
C ILE A 118 -5.95 6.79 -41.45
N GLY A 119 -4.69 7.17 -41.55
CA GLY A 119 -3.69 6.48 -42.37
C GLY A 119 -3.09 5.21 -41.73
N LEU A 120 -2.20 4.55 -42.48
CA LEU A 120 -1.49 3.31 -42.08
C LEU A 120 -2.41 2.09 -41.86
N GLU A 121 -3.55 2.07 -42.56
CA GLU A 121 -4.52 0.98 -42.51
C GLU A 121 -3.93 -0.39 -42.91
N ALA A 122 -2.88 -0.41 -43.73
CA ALA A 122 -2.16 -1.62 -44.09
C ALA A 122 -1.56 -2.35 -42.86
N ILE A 123 -1.16 -1.62 -41.82
CA ILE A 123 -0.62 -2.19 -40.56
C ILE A 123 -1.74 -2.87 -39.76
N ASN A 124 -2.98 -2.38 -39.88
CA ASN A 124 -4.15 -2.98 -39.26
C ASN A 124 -4.58 -4.31 -39.91
N ARG A 125 -3.95 -4.76 -41.00
CA ARG A 125 -4.29 -6.05 -41.63
C ARG A 125 -4.18 -7.24 -40.68
N ILE A 126 -3.25 -7.20 -39.72
CA ILE A 126 -3.02 -8.27 -38.76
C ILE A 126 -4.25 -8.52 -37.86
N ARG A 127 -5.06 -7.47 -37.59
CA ARG A 127 -6.29 -7.60 -36.79
C ARG A 127 -7.54 -7.98 -37.61
N TYR A 128 -7.47 -7.97 -38.94
CA TYR A 128 -8.61 -8.24 -39.81
C TYR A 128 -8.69 -9.72 -40.23
N PRO A 129 -9.90 -10.27 -40.45
CA PRO A 129 -10.07 -11.58 -41.06
C PRO A 129 -9.48 -11.65 -42.49
N PRO A 130 -9.08 -12.84 -42.98
CA PRO A 130 -9.10 -14.15 -42.31
C PRO A 130 -7.96 -14.31 -41.30
N TYR A 131 -8.27 -14.97 -40.17
CA TYR A 131 -7.30 -15.24 -39.12
C TYR A 131 -6.46 -16.47 -39.48
N ASN A 132 -5.15 -16.26 -39.65
CA ASN A 132 -4.19 -17.31 -39.96
C ASN A 132 -3.15 -17.41 -38.84
N ASP A 133 -2.57 -18.59 -38.64
CA ASP A 133 -1.55 -18.85 -37.60
C ASP A 133 -0.36 -17.89 -37.69
N ASN A 134 0.00 -17.46 -38.90
CA ASN A 134 1.08 -16.48 -39.10
C ASN A 134 0.69 -15.09 -38.57
N ASN A 135 -0.54 -14.63 -38.82
CA ASN A 135 -1.02 -13.35 -38.30
C ASN A 135 -1.16 -13.40 -36.77
N LEU A 136 -1.61 -14.53 -36.23
CA LEU A 136 -1.68 -14.77 -34.79
C LEU A 136 -0.30 -14.75 -34.14
N LYS A 137 0.70 -15.42 -34.72
CA LYS A 137 2.10 -15.38 -34.25
C LYS A 137 2.65 -13.96 -34.23
N ILE A 138 2.40 -13.17 -35.28
CA ILE A 138 2.83 -11.77 -35.36
C ILE A 138 2.10 -10.89 -34.33
N ALA A 139 0.80 -11.10 -34.14
CA ALA A 139 0.01 -10.37 -33.15
C ALA A 139 0.48 -10.68 -31.72
N VAL A 140 0.68 -11.96 -31.39
CA VAL A 140 1.21 -12.39 -30.10
C VAL A 140 2.61 -11.82 -29.90
N ALA A 141 3.52 -11.96 -30.87
CA ALA A 141 4.88 -11.41 -30.74
C ALA A 141 4.93 -9.88 -30.58
N SER A 142 3.93 -9.15 -31.09
CA SER A 142 3.86 -7.68 -30.97
C SER A 142 3.17 -7.19 -29.69
N ILE A 143 2.29 -8.01 -29.10
CA ILE A 143 1.59 -7.73 -27.84
C ILE A 143 2.34 -8.31 -26.63
N GLU A 144 3.10 -9.38 -26.84
CA GLU A 144 3.88 -10.05 -25.81
C GLU A 144 4.98 -9.10 -25.33
N VAL A 145 4.69 -8.44 -24.21
CA VAL A 145 5.62 -7.61 -23.49
C VAL A 145 6.81 -8.49 -23.12
N ARG A 146 7.91 -8.36 -23.86
CA ARG A 146 9.20 -8.96 -23.47
C ARG A 146 9.54 -8.40 -22.09
N ARG A 147 9.34 -9.23 -21.07
CA ARG A 147 9.57 -8.99 -19.63
C ARG A 147 11.05 -8.73 -19.26
N SER A 148 11.83 -8.07 -20.12
CA SER A 148 13.28 -7.91 -19.94
C SER A 148 13.77 -6.45 -19.84
N MET A 149 12.91 -5.42 -19.99
CA MET A 149 13.37 -4.02 -19.89
C MET A 149 12.38 -3.04 -19.24
N CYS A 150 11.59 -3.48 -18.27
CA CYS A 150 10.86 -2.55 -17.42
C CYS A 150 10.63 -3.15 -16.03
N THR A 151 11.63 -3.00 -15.17
CA THR A 151 11.40 -2.93 -13.73
C THR A 151 10.84 -1.53 -13.49
N LEU A 152 9.54 -1.42 -13.23
CA LEU A 152 9.01 -0.24 -12.55
C LEU A 152 9.58 -0.28 -11.13
N LEU A 153 10.45 0.69 -10.82
CA LEU A 153 10.71 1.14 -9.45
C LEU A 153 9.48 1.87 -8.93
#